data_AF-F1Z8R4-F1
#
_entry.id   AF-F1Z8R4-F1
#
_cell.length_a   1.000
_cell.length_b   1.000
_cell.length_c   1.000
_cell.angle_alpha   90.00
_cell.angle_beta   90.00
_cell.angle_gamma   90.00
#
_symmetry.space_group_name_H-M   'P 1'
#
loop_
_entity.id
_entity.type
_entity.pdbx_description
1 polymer ?
#
loop_
_entity_poly.entity_id
_entity_poly.type
_entity_poly.pdbx_seq_one_letter_code
_entity_poly.pdbx_strand_id
1 'polypeptide(L)'
;MLFIWLALLFFKIHLKDRSVRLHKDPRIGPEVVGDAYDWGDMHHLHAIVRSPYTKASLLPGVIGSLRIYEITGELTQDAWDYLDFSYDQTMVVRVGRVGIVATLNDSTAGESAWSDRLDVIDGPISELQLREIGAMFALANRDLIDRPVFSTLIYDKAFAMITCQRPPLKLKDFAPEAFGEVLLFAVRNYVEARAITVDNSRDPEKVAAAIATGYVRFLTFNGEFIRPKIFREGAS
;
A
#
# COMPACT_ATOMS: atom_id res chain seq x y z
N MET A 1 14.49 1.87 -11.01
CA MET A 1 13.46 2.21 -12.00
C MET A 1 12.04 1.92 -11.50
N LEU A 2 11.73 0.71 -11.03
CA LEU A 2 10.37 0.37 -10.56
C LEU A 2 9.85 1.26 -9.42
N PHE A 3 10.61 1.46 -8.34
CA PHE A 3 10.17 2.29 -7.22
C PHE A 3 9.86 3.75 -7.62
N ILE A 4 10.67 4.33 -8.52
CA ILE A 4 10.43 5.68 -9.06
C ILE A 4 9.12 5.71 -9.88
N TRP A 5 8.82 4.65 -10.63
CA TRP A 5 7.57 4.53 -11.39
C TRP A 5 6.36 4.40 -10.47
N LEU A 6 6.45 3.64 -9.38
CA LEU A 6 5.40 3.54 -8.36
C LEU A 6 5.16 4.89 -7.66
N ALA A 7 6.24 5.59 -7.28
CA ALA A 7 6.15 6.94 -6.73
C ALA A 7 5.49 7.91 -7.71
N LEU A 8 5.79 7.80 -9.01
CA LEU A 8 5.17 8.61 -10.06
C LEU A 8 3.68 8.30 -10.21
N LEU A 9 3.28 7.02 -10.15
CA LEU A 9 1.89 6.61 -10.21
C LEU A 9 1.10 7.22 -9.05
N PHE A 10 1.58 7.00 -7.81
CA PHE A 10 0.97 7.55 -6.60
C PHE A 10 0.83 9.07 -6.69
N PHE A 11 1.94 9.74 -7.01
CA PHE A 11 1.99 11.19 -7.05
C PHE A 11 1.05 11.76 -8.12
N LYS A 12 0.96 11.14 -9.30
CA LYS A 12 0.05 11.58 -10.36
C LYS A 12 -1.42 11.42 -9.99
N ILE A 13 -1.78 10.35 -9.30
CA ILE A 13 -3.16 10.11 -8.84
C ILE A 13 -3.54 11.21 -7.85
N HIS A 14 -2.71 11.45 -6.83
CA HIS A 14 -2.98 12.49 -5.85
C HIS A 14 -2.94 13.90 -6.47
N LEU A 15 -2.02 14.16 -7.41
CA LEU A 15 -1.98 15.42 -8.15
C LEU A 15 -3.26 15.66 -8.96
N LYS A 16 -3.85 14.59 -9.53
CA LYS A 16 -5.12 14.66 -10.27
C LYS A 16 -6.28 15.10 -9.38
N ASP A 17 -6.26 14.74 -8.10
CA ASP A 17 -7.30 15.11 -7.13
C ASP A 17 -7.40 16.61 -6.87
N ARG A 18 -6.38 17.40 -7.25
CA ARG A 18 -6.48 18.88 -7.30
C ARG A 18 -7.48 19.39 -8.34
N SER A 19 -7.94 18.52 -9.24
CA SER A 19 -8.94 18.84 -10.26
C SER A 19 -10.27 18.11 -10.06
N VAL A 20 -10.36 17.23 -9.07
CA VAL A 20 -11.57 16.43 -8.79
C VAL A 20 -12.34 17.12 -7.68
N ARG A 21 -13.56 17.58 -7.98
CA ARG A 21 -14.41 18.22 -6.98
C ARG A 21 -14.80 17.23 -5.89
N LEU A 22 -14.74 17.68 -4.64
CA LEU A 22 -15.24 16.92 -3.50
C LEU A 22 -16.76 16.76 -3.58
N HIS A 23 -17.44 17.85 -3.96
CA HIS A 23 -18.88 17.87 -4.17
C HIS A 23 -19.23 17.81 -5.66
N LYS A 24 -20.07 16.85 -6.05
CA LYS A 24 -20.62 16.79 -7.42
C LYS A 24 -21.49 18.02 -7.73
N ASP A 25 -22.27 18.49 -6.75
CA ASP A 25 -23.06 19.72 -6.85
C ASP A 25 -22.17 20.94 -6.48
N PRO A 26 -21.91 21.86 -7.42
CA PRO A 26 -21.06 23.04 -7.17
C PRO A 26 -21.63 24.04 -6.15
N ARG A 27 -22.91 23.90 -5.78
CA ARG A 27 -23.57 24.79 -4.81
C ARG A 27 -23.22 24.45 -3.37
N ILE A 28 -22.80 23.21 -3.11
CA ILE A 28 -22.43 22.76 -1.76
C ILE A 28 -21.09 23.38 -1.34
N GLY A 29 -20.13 23.41 -2.27
CA GLY A 29 -18.85 24.07 -2.06
C GLY A 29 -17.87 23.87 -3.22
N PRO A 30 -16.81 24.70 -3.30
CA PRO A 30 -15.82 24.67 -4.37
C PRO A 30 -14.66 23.70 -4.12
N GLU A 31 -14.62 23.01 -2.98
CA GLU A 31 -13.52 22.17 -2.52
C GLU A 31 -13.22 21.03 -3.50
N VAL A 32 -11.94 20.66 -3.56
CA VAL A 32 -11.45 19.52 -4.33
C VAL A 32 -10.94 18.42 -3.40
N VAL A 33 -10.93 17.18 -3.87
CA VAL A 33 -10.43 16.03 -3.10
C VAL A 33 -9.00 16.28 -2.60
N GLY A 34 -8.18 16.94 -3.42
CA GLY A 34 -6.80 17.29 -3.08
C GLY A 34 -6.63 18.30 -1.94
N ASP A 35 -7.70 18.95 -1.46
CA ASP A 35 -7.65 19.85 -0.31
C ASP A 35 -7.51 19.08 1.02
N ALA A 36 -7.82 17.77 1.02
CA ALA A 36 -7.68 16.90 2.20
C ALA A 36 -6.22 16.43 2.47
N TYR A 37 -5.29 16.74 1.57
CA TYR A 37 -3.91 16.25 1.62
C TYR A 37 -2.95 17.28 2.22
N ASP A 38 -2.01 16.81 3.04
CA ASP A 38 -0.81 17.58 3.34
C ASP A 38 0.19 17.45 2.17
N TRP A 39 0.28 18.49 1.36
CA TRP A 39 1.21 18.54 0.23
C TRP A 39 2.68 18.59 0.66
N GLY A 40 2.97 18.97 1.91
CA GLY A 40 4.30 18.89 2.50
C GLY A 40 4.80 17.45 2.56
N ASP A 41 3.93 16.51 2.95
CA ASP A 41 4.25 15.08 3.01
C ASP A 41 4.54 14.47 1.63
N MET A 42 4.05 15.10 0.56
CA MET A 42 4.32 14.69 -0.84
C MET A 42 5.64 15.24 -1.39
N HIS A 43 6.34 16.12 -0.66
CA HIS A 43 7.59 16.73 -1.13
C HIS A 43 8.67 15.67 -1.43
N HIS A 44 8.79 14.67 -0.55
CA HIS A 44 9.74 13.58 -0.73
C HIS A 44 9.47 12.79 -2.02
N LEU A 45 8.21 12.38 -2.22
CA LEU A 45 7.79 11.67 -3.44
C LEU A 45 8.05 12.51 -4.68
N HIS A 46 7.72 13.81 -4.63
CA HIS A 46 8.00 14.71 -5.74
C HIS A 46 9.50 14.79 -6.08
N ALA A 47 10.38 14.81 -5.07
CA ALA A 47 11.83 14.75 -5.28
C ALA A 47 12.25 13.44 -5.96
N ILE A 48 11.75 12.29 -5.51
CA ILE A 48 11.98 10.99 -6.15
C ILE A 48 11.51 10.99 -7.60
N VAL A 49 10.29 11.44 -7.85
CA VAL A 49 9.65 11.42 -9.18
C VAL A 49 10.42 12.27 -10.19
N ARG A 50 10.98 13.39 -9.75
CA ARG A 50 11.80 14.26 -10.61
C ARG A 50 13.26 13.81 -10.75
N SER A 51 13.71 12.84 -9.97
CA SER A 51 15.11 12.38 -9.99
C SER A 51 15.65 12.02 -11.38
N PRO A 52 14.88 11.40 -12.31
CA PRO A 52 15.41 11.14 -13.66
C PRO A 52 15.67 12.43 -14.45
N TYR A 53 14.83 13.44 -14.26
CA TYR A 53 14.97 14.75 -14.92
C TYR A 53 16.12 15.56 -14.32
N THR A 54 16.22 15.58 -12.99
CA THR A 54 17.28 16.32 -12.27
C THR A 54 18.61 15.57 -12.24
N LYS A 55 18.65 14.32 -12.75
CA LYS A 55 19.78 13.39 -12.65
C LYS A 55 20.21 13.14 -11.20
N ALA A 56 19.29 13.30 -10.25
CA ALA A 56 19.57 13.05 -8.86
C ALA A 56 19.68 11.54 -8.61
N SER A 57 20.71 11.13 -7.86
CA SER A 57 20.86 9.74 -7.46
C SER A 57 20.04 9.46 -6.20
N LEU A 58 19.43 8.27 -6.09
CA LEU A 58 18.75 7.83 -4.87
C LEU A 58 19.70 6.95 -4.08
N LEU A 59 19.98 7.32 -2.83
CA LEU A 59 20.71 6.43 -1.92
C LEU A 59 19.78 5.31 -1.41
N PRO A 60 20.32 4.13 -1.03
CA PRO A 60 19.49 2.96 -0.70
C PRO A 60 18.43 3.21 0.37
N GLY A 61 18.74 4.04 1.38
CA GLY A 61 17.81 4.37 2.46
C GLY A 61 16.57 5.15 2.03
N VAL A 62 16.55 5.70 0.80
CA VAL A 62 15.37 6.37 0.23
C VAL A 62 14.30 5.39 -0.22
N ILE A 63 14.70 4.17 -0.59
CA ILE A 63 13.76 3.16 -1.05
C ILE A 63 12.96 2.67 0.16
N GLY A 64 11.65 2.80 0.06
CA GLY A 64 10.72 2.29 1.04
C GLY A 64 10.47 0.79 0.89
N SER A 65 9.54 0.27 1.69
CA SER A 65 9.11 -1.12 1.63
C SER A 65 8.55 -1.44 0.25
N LEU A 66 9.01 -2.54 -0.37
CA LEU A 66 8.60 -2.94 -1.71
C LEU A 66 8.60 -4.45 -1.86
N ARG A 67 7.44 -5.03 -2.10
CA ARG A 67 7.28 -6.46 -2.39
C ARG A 67 6.55 -6.69 -3.71
N ILE A 68 6.96 -7.74 -4.41
CA ILE A 68 6.39 -8.18 -5.68
C ILE A 68 6.01 -9.65 -5.52
N TYR A 69 4.78 -9.99 -5.88
CA TYR A 69 4.25 -11.34 -5.76
C TYR A 69 3.62 -11.80 -7.08
N GLU A 70 3.69 -13.10 -7.32
CA GLU A 70 2.83 -13.74 -8.31
C GLU A 70 1.40 -13.84 -7.74
N ILE A 71 0.41 -13.44 -8.52
CA ILE A 71 -1.01 -13.50 -8.17
C ILE A 71 -1.66 -14.70 -8.86
N THR A 72 -2.42 -15.46 -8.08
CA THR A 72 -3.24 -16.58 -8.55
C THR A 72 -4.67 -16.45 -8.06
N GLY A 73 -5.60 -16.89 -8.90
CA GLY A 73 -7.03 -16.75 -8.65
C GLY A 73 -7.50 -15.31 -8.84
N GLU A 74 -8.70 -15.18 -9.40
CA GLU A 74 -9.33 -13.90 -9.66
C GLU A 74 -10.65 -13.85 -8.92
N LEU A 75 -10.76 -12.93 -7.95
CA LEU A 75 -12.02 -12.61 -7.28
C LEU A 75 -12.80 -11.62 -8.14
N THR A 76 -12.09 -10.60 -8.64
CA THR A 76 -12.58 -9.75 -9.70
C THR A 76 -12.04 -10.32 -11.01
N GLN A 77 -12.90 -10.58 -11.99
CA GLN A 77 -12.51 -11.03 -13.35
C GLN A 77 -11.64 -10.01 -14.12
N ASP A 78 -11.08 -9.04 -13.41
CA ASP A 78 -10.19 -8.01 -13.90
C ASP A 78 -8.74 -8.38 -13.58
N ALA A 79 -7.91 -8.29 -14.62
CA ALA A 79 -6.46 -8.42 -14.51
C ALA A 79 -5.79 -7.16 -13.93
N TRP A 80 -6.55 -6.14 -13.50
CA TRP A 80 -6.05 -4.88 -12.97
C TRP A 80 -6.83 -4.46 -11.73
N ASP A 81 -6.10 -4.23 -10.65
CA ASP A 81 -6.56 -3.62 -9.42
C ASP A 81 -5.56 -2.62 -8.78
N TYR A 82 -6.03 -1.39 -8.49
CA TYR A 82 -5.31 -0.32 -7.79
C TYR A 82 -5.95 0.00 -6.43
N LEU A 83 -5.13 0.19 -5.40
CA LEU A 83 -5.54 0.77 -4.13
C LEU A 83 -4.39 1.55 -3.55
N ASP A 84 -4.70 2.62 -2.83
CA ASP A 84 -3.75 3.25 -1.96
C ASP A 84 -4.35 3.68 -0.62
N PHE A 85 -3.45 3.83 0.34
CA PHE A 85 -3.66 4.42 1.64
C PHE A 85 -2.96 5.76 1.64
N SER A 86 -3.67 6.80 1.23
CA SER A 86 -3.10 8.12 0.92
C SER A 86 -2.28 8.70 2.08
N TYR A 87 -2.82 8.63 3.32
CA TYR A 87 -2.14 9.10 4.53
C TYR A 87 -0.94 8.25 4.93
N ASP A 88 -0.99 6.94 4.61
CA ASP A 88 0.06 5.99 4.94
C ASP A 88 1.05 5.80 3.77
N GLN A 89 0.95 6.63 2.72
CA GLN A 89 1.75 6.61 1.47
C GLN A 89 2.07 5.19 0.97
N THR A 90 1.09 4.30 1.07
CA THR A 90 1.21 2.88 0.72
C THR A 90 0.27 2.58 -0.43
N MET A 91 0.73 1.82 -1.41
CA MET A 91 -0.05 1.42 -2.56
C MET A 91 0.02 -0.07 -2.83
N VAL A 92 -1.04 -0.54 -3.47
CA VAL A 92 -1.20 -1.87 -4.02
C VAL A 92 -1.54 -1.74 -5.50
N VAL A 93 -0.77 -2.40 -6.35
CA VAL A 93 -0.95 -2.41 -7.80
C VAL A 93 -0.89 -3.85 -8.28
N ARG A 94 -1.89 -4.30 -9.04
CA ARG A 94 -1.84 -5.61 -9.71
C ARG A 94 -1.92 -5.49 -11.23
N VAL A 95 -0.98 -6.02 -11.98
CA VAL A 95 -1.11 -6.11 -13.45
C VAL A 95 -0.98 -7.58 -13.89
N GLY A 96 -2.09 -8.14 -14.36
CA GLY A 96 -2.23 -9.57 -14.65
C GLY A 96 -1.94 -10.41 -13.41
N ARG A 97 -0.88 -11.21 -13.50
CA ARG A 97 -0.39 -12.09 -12.43
C ARG A 97 0.70 -11.45 -11.57
N VAL A 98 0.97 -10.15 -11.72
CA VAL A 98 2.01 -9.46 -10.93
C VAL A 98 1.34 -8.51 -9.96
N GLY A 99 1.44 -8.77 -8.67
CA GLY A 99 1.00 -7.89 -7.60
C GLY A 99 2.18 -7.19 -6.95
N ILE A 100 2.04 -5.90 -6.66
CA ILE A 100 3.08 -5.05 -6.10
C ILE A 100 2.48 -4.32 -4.91
N VAL A 101 3.18 -4.35 -3.78
CA VAL A 101 2.88 -3.51 -2.61
C VAL A 101 4.09 -2.64 -2.33
N ALA A 102 3.87 -1.33 -2.15
CA ALA A 102 4.94 -0.40 -1.86
C ALA A 102 4.52 0.68 -0.87
N THR A 103 5.37 0.96 0.11
CA THR A 103 5.29 2.15 0.95
C THR A 103 6.39 3.11 0.53
N LEU A 104 6.04 4.38 0.31
CA LEU A 104 6.88 5.30 -0.46
C LEU A 104 7.76 6.22 0.39
N ASN A 105 7.60 6.20 1.72
CA ASN A 105 8.28 7.11 2.65
C ASN A 105 8.72 6.45 3.98
N ASP A 106 8.81 5.13 4.04
CA ASP A 106 9.04 4.40 5.30
C ASP A 106 10.46 3.82 5.43
N SER A 107 11.28 3.91 4.38
CA SER A 107 12.64 3.36 4.35
C SER A 107 12.66 1.90 4.84
N THR A 108 11.88 1.02 4.20
CA THR A 108 11.80 -0.44 4.46
C THR A 108 11.23 -0.81 5.84
N ALA A 109 10.60 0.11 6.56
CA ALA A 109 10.04 -0.17 7.89
C ALA A 109 8.90 -1.19 7.84
N GLY A 110 7.97 -1.07 6.89
CA GLY A 110 6.87 -2.00 6.69
C GLY A 110 7.31 -3.44 6.43
N GLU A 111 8.31 -3.65 5.57
CA GLU A 111 8.91 -4.98 5.37
C GLU A 111 9.58 -5.51 6.64
N SER A 112 10.31 -4.65 7.36
CA SER A 112 11.00 -5.06 8.58
C SER A 112 10.01 -5.43 9.69
N ALA A 113 8.95 -4.63 9.85
CA ALA A 113 7.89 -4.79 10.84
C ALA A 113 7.15 -6.12 10.73
N TRP A 114 7.01 -6.63 9.50
CA TRP A 114 6.22 -7.81 9.20
C TRP A 114 7.04 -8.98 8.66
N SER A 115 8.36 -8.91 8.74
CA SER A 115 9.30 -9.90 8.18
C SER A 115 8.90 -11.34 8.49
N ASP A 116 8.65 -11.68 9.76
CA ASP A 116 8.23 -13.03 10.18
C ASP A 116 7.00 -13.57 9.42
N ARG A 117 6.05 -12.70 9.04
CA ARG A 117 4.86 -13.09 8.28
C ARG A 117 5.07 -13.07 6.77
N LEU A 118 5.98 -12.23 6.29
CA LEU A 118 6.31 -12.17 4.87
C LEU A 118 7.19 -13.35 4.47
N ASP A 119 8.03 -13.84 5.39
CA ASP A 119 9.01 -14.90 5.15
C ASP A 119 8.39 -16.30 5.07
N VAL A 120 7.17 -16.49 5.59
CA VAL A 120 6.43 -17.75 5.44
C VAL A 120 5.77 -17.90 4.06
N ILE A 121 5.73 -16.85 3.23
CA ILE A 121 5.13 -16.90 1.90
C ILE A 121 6.04 -17.73 0.98
N ASP A 122 5.53 -18.87 0.52
CA ASP A 122 6.31 -19.86 -0.24
C ASP A 122 5.76 -20.13 -1.66
N GLY A 123 4.88 -19.26 -2.15
CA GLY A 123 4.25 -19.40 -3.47
C GLY A 123 3.39 -18.20 -3.87
N PRO A 124 2.60 -18.35 -4.95
CA PRO A 124 1.68 -17.31 -5.42
C PRO A 124 0.63 -16.96 -4.35
N ILE A 125 0.21 -15.70 -4.30
CA ILE A 125 -0.80 -15.19 -3.37
C ILE A 125 -2.10 -14.84 -4.09
N SER A 126 -3.20 -14.77 -3.36
CA SER A 126 -4.50 -14.30 -3.88
C SER A 126 -4.63 -12.77 -3.82
N GLU A 127 -5.65 -12.22 -4.47
CA GLU A 127 -5.97 -10.78 -4.37
C GLU A 127 -6.17 -10.31 -2.93
N LEU A 128 -6.89 -11.06 -2.09
CA LEU A 128 -7.13 -10.68 -0.69
C LEU A 128 -5.85 -10.66 0.14
N GLN A 129 -4.93 -11.59 -0.14
CA GLN A 129 -3.63 -11.62 0.50
C GLN A 129 -2.78 -10.43 0.08
N LEU A 130 -2.84 -10.04 -1.20
CA LEU A 130 -2.19 -8.82 -1.67
C LEU A 130 -2.75 -7.57 -0.96
N ARG A 131 -4.08 -7.48 -0.79
CA ARG A 131 -4.72 -6.40 0.00
C ARG A 131 -4.30 -6.41 1.45
N GLU A 132 -4.21 -7.59 2.07
CA GLU A 132 -3.77 -7.72 3.46
C GLU A 132 -2.33 -7.26 3.63
N ILE A 133 -1.42 -7.62 2.72
CA ILE A 133 -0.03 -7.13 2.75
C ILE A 133 0.01 -5.60 2.59
N GLY A 134 -0.84 -5.03 1.72
CA GLY A 134 -1.04 -3.58 1.64
C GLY A 134 -1.45 -2.96 2.97
N ALA A 135 -2.42 -3.55 3.65
CA ALA A 135 -2.87 -3.11 4.97
C ALA A 135 -1.79 -3.25 6.05
N MET A 136 -1.00 -4.33 6.02
CA MET A 136 0.15 -4.55 6.91
C MET A 136 1.16 -3.41 6.75
N PHE A 137 1.53 -3.08 5.51
CA PHE A 137 2.49 -2.02 5.21
C PHE A 137 1.96 -0.63 5.60
N ALA A 138 0.69 -0.35 5.29
CA ALA A 138 0.05 0.91 5.66
C ALA A 138 0.02 1.10 7.18
N LEU A 139 -0.39 0.08 7.94
CA LEU A 139 -0.40 0.15 9.40
C LEU A 139 1.01 0.32 9.99
N ALA A 140 1.99 -0.44 9.49
CA ALA A 140 3.37 -0.29 9.95
C ALA A 140 3.88 1.13 9.72
N ASN A 141 3.59 1.74 8.57
CA ASN A 141 3.98 3.12 8.29
C ASN A 141 3.22 4.14 9.15
N ARG A 142 1.96 3.88 9.45
CA ARG A 142 1.13 4.70 10.35
C ARG A 142 1.67 4.71 11.79
N ASP A 143 2.16 3.56 12.23
CA ASP A 143 2.58 3.33 13.62
C ASP A 143 4.07 3.53 13.86
N LEU A 144 4.82 3.93 12.84
CA LEU A 144 6.18 4.44 13.00
C LEU A 144 6.22 5.61 14.00
N ILE A 145 6.92 5.39 15.12
CA ILE A 145 7.15 6.42 16.15
C ILE A 145 8.20 7.41 15.65
N ASP A 146 9.33 6.89 15.20
CA ASP A 146 10.45 7.68 14.67
C ASP A 146 10.44 7.56 13.14
N ARG A 147 10.03 8.63 12.43
CA ARG A 147 9.95 8.60 10.95
C ARG A 147 11.31 8.86 10.28
N PRO A 148 11.59 8.23 9.13
CA PRO A 148 12.77 8.57 8.34
C PRO A 148 12.74 10.02 7.88
N VAL A 149 13.90 10.69 7.91
CA VAL A 149 14.04 12.07 7.44
C VAL A 149 14.75 12.08 6.11
N PHE A 150 14.05 12.50 5.07
CA PHE A 150 14.57 12.57 3.71
C PHE A 150 15.17 13.94 3.42
N SER A 151 16.21 13.97 2.59
CA SER A 151 16.87 15.22 2.21
C SER A 151 17.42 15.15 0.79
N THR A 152 17.53 16.30 0.14
CA THR A 152 18.27 16.43 -1.13
C THR A 152 19.59 17.14 -0.85
N LEU A 153 20.70 16.45 -1.07
CA LEU A 153 22.05 17.00 -0.97
C LEU A 153 22.52 17.45 -2.34
N ILE A 154 23.03 18.66 -2.42
CA ILE A 154 23.65 19.21 -3.64
C ILE A 154 25.12 19.41 -3.36
N TYR A 155 25.98 18.70 -4.07
CA TYR A 155 27.42 18.83 -4.00
C TYR A 155 27.96 19.51 -5.25
N ASP A 156 28.76 20.56 -5.03
CA ASP A 156 29.45 21.34 -6.07
C ASP A 156 28.55 21.79 -7.25
N LYS A 157 27.25 22.01 -6.99
CA LYS A 157 26.21 22.37 -7.97
C LYS A 157 26.07 21.39 -9.17
N ALA A 158 26.81 20.29 -9.18
CA ALA A 158 26.85 19.32 -10.27
C ALA A 158 26.20 17.99 -9.89
N PHE A 159 26.21 17.65 -8.60
CA PHE A 159 25.70 16.37 -8.10
C PHE A 159 24.54 16.58 -7.15
N ALA A 160 23.40 15.97 -7.46
CA ALA A 160 22.25 15.91 -6.57
C ALA A 160 22.06 14.47 -6.08
N MET A 161 21.86 14.30 -4.78
CA MET A 161 21.56 13.01 -4.17
C MET A 161 20.34 13.16 -3.26
N ILE A 162 19.40 12.23 -3.37
CA ILE A 162 18.33 12.08 -2.40
C ILE A 162 18.83 11.07 -1.38
N THR A 163 18.82 11.47 -0.11
CA THR A 163 19.30 10.68 1.03
C THR A 163 18.21 10.55 2.07
N CYS A 164 18.44 9.65 3.02
CA CYS A 164 17.57 9.37 4.15
C CYS A 164 18.43 9.20 5.40
N GLN A 165 18.04 9.88 6.49
CA GLN A 165 18.44 9.52 7.83
C GLN A 165 17.40 8.57 8.40
N ARG A 166 17.79 7.30 8.57
CA ARG A 166 16.93 6.24 9.11
C ARG A 166 17.11 6.16 10.63
N PRO A 167 16.10 6.49 11.46
CA PRO A 167 16.15 6.21 12.88
C PRO A 167 16.02 4.70 13.16
N PRO A 168 16.33 4.23 14.38
CA PRO A 168 16.01 2.86 14.78
C PRO A 168 14.51 2.57 14.61
N LEU A 169 14.17 1.39 14.08
CA LEU A 169 12.78 0.99 13.89
C LEU A 169 12.08 0.88 15.24
N LYS A 170 11.05 1.70 15.44
CA LYS A 170 10.14 1.64 16.58
C LYS A 170 8.72 1.85 16.11
N LEU A 171 7.86 0.94 16.51
CA LEU A 171 6.44 0.95 16.21
C LEU A 171 5.66 1.10 17.51
N LYS A 172 4.44 1.64 17.42
CA LYS A 172 3.47 1.49 18.50
C LYS A 172 3.16 0.01 18.74
N ASP A 173 2.64 -0.29 19.92
CA ASP A 173 2.13 -1.62 20.22
C ASP A 173 1.01 -1.99 19.23
N PHE A 174 1.03 -3.24 18.78
CA PHE A 174 0.04 -3.72 17.80
C PHE A 174 -1.36 -3.69 18.40
N ALA A 175 -2.25 -2.89 17.82
CA ALA A 175 -3.66 -2.85 18.13
C ALA A 175 -4.46 -3.64 17.07
N PRO A 176 -5.09 -4.77 17.43
CA PRO A 176 -5.87 -5.57 16.47
C PRO A 176 -6.92 -4.73 15.73
N GLU A 177 -7.68 -3.91 16.43
CA GLU A 177 -8.76 -3.10 15.88
C GLU A 177 -8.25 -2.10 14.84
N ALA A 178 -7.06 -1.53 15.05
CA ALA A 178 -6.42 -0.65 14.07
C ALA A 178 -6.05 -1.41 12.79
N PHE A 179 -5.55 -2.65 12.91
CA PHE A 179 -5.35 -3.50 11.75
C PHE A 179 -6.67 -3.87 11.06
N GLY A 180 -7.71 -4.16 11.84
CA GLY A 180 -9.05 -4.46 11.33
C GLY A 180 -9.63 -3.32 10.50
N GLU A 181 -9.47 -2.08 10.96
CA GLU A 181 -9.88 -0.87 10.23
C GLU A 181 -9.15 -0.74 8.88
N VAL A 182 -7.82 -0.85 8.88
CA VAL A 182 -7.00 -0.72 7.67
C VAL A 182 -7.29 -1.87 6.70
N LEU A 183 -7.45 -3.09 7.19
CA LEU A 183 -7.80 -4.25 6.37
C LEU A 183 -9.20 -4.10 5.78
N LEU A 184 -10.18 -3.67 6.58
CA LEU A 184 -11.55 -3.43 6.10
C LEU A 184 -11.56 -2.39 4.98
N PHE A 185 -10.81 -1.29 5.14
CA PHE A 185 -10.63 -0.31 4.06
C PHE A 185 -10.08 -0.97 2.79
N ALA A 186 -9.10 -1.85 2.92
CA ALA A 186 -8.43 -2.51 1.80
C ALA A 186 -9.32 -3.49 1.03
N VAL A 187 -10.31 -4.08 1.70
CA VAL A 187 -11.19 -5.11 1.11
C VAL A 187 -12.66 -4.69 1.00
N ARG A 188 -13.01 -3.44 1.34
CA ARG A 188 -14.42 -2.96 1.41
C ARG A 188 -15.22 -3.22 0.16
N ASN A 189 -14.61 -3.06 -1.01
CA ASN A 189 -15.26 -3.30 -2.31
C ASN A 189 -15.70 -4.77 -2.46
N TYR A 190 -14.91 -5.71 -1.95
CA TYR A 190 -15.27 -7.13 -1.95
C TYR A 190 -16.35 -7.46 -0.92
N VAL A 191 -16.35 -6.77 0.22
CA VAL A 191 -17.39 -6.88 1.25
C VAL A 191 -18.73 -6.38 0.70
N GLU A 192 -18.76 -5.18 0.13
CA GLU A 192 -19.94 -4.57 -0.49
C GLU A 192 -20.51 -5.42 -1.63
N ALA A 193 -19.61 -5.99 -2.46
CA ALA A 193 -19.98 -6.87 -3.55
C ALA A 193 -20.39 -8.30 -3.10
N ARG A 194 -20.32 -8.61 -1.80
CA ARG A 194 -20.57 -9.96 -1.24
C ARG A 194 -19.69 -11.05 -1.88
N ALA A 195 -18.48 -10.66 -2.30
CA ALA A 195 -17.54 -11.52 -3.02
C ALA A 195 -16.73 -12.43 -2.09
N ILE A 196 -16.68 -12.12 -0.79
CA ILE A 196 -15.92 -12.87 0.21
C ILE A 196 -16.82 -13.45 1.28
N THR A 197 -16.37 -14.56 1.87
CA THR A 197 -17.03 -15.20 3.02
C THR A 197 -16.11 -15.13 4.22
N VAL A 198 -16.62 -14.57 5.31
CA VAL A 198 -15.96 -14.53 6.64
C VAL A 198 -16.97 -15.06 7.64
N ASP A 199 -16.54 -15.94 8.55
CA ASP A 199 -17.37 -16.59 9.57
C ASP A 199 -18.68 -17.19 9.01
N ASN A 200 -18.57 -17.88 7.87
CA ASN A 200 -19.69 -18.50 7.14
C ASN A 200 -20.78 -17.51 6.69
N SER A 201 -20.48 -16.21 6.62
CA SER A 201 -21.39 -15.17 6.16
C SER A 201 -20.84 -14.43 4.94
N ARG A 202 -21.75 -13.96 4.08
CA ARG A 202 -21.50 -12.98 3.01
C ARG A 202 -22.28 -11.69 3.21
N ASP A 203 -22.92 -11.55 4.37
CA ASP A 203 -23.65 -10.34 4.72
C ASP A 203 -22.64 -9.21 4.98
N PRO A 204 -22.72 -8.07 4.26
CA PRO A 204 -21.71 -7.02 4.35
C PRO A 204 -21.48 -6.49 5.77
N GLU A 205 -22.54 -6.33 6.56
CA GLU A 205 -22.44 -5.83 7.93
C GLU A 205 -21.73 -6.83 8.84
N LYS A 206 -22.10 -8.12 8.78
CA LYS A 206 -21.44 -9.18 9.54
C LYS A 206 -19.98 -9.37 9.16
N VAL A 207 -19.70 -9.36 7.85
CA VAL A 207 -18.33 -9.50 7.33
C VAL A 207 -17.48 -8.30 7.73
N ALA A 208 -17.99 -7.08 7.60
CA ALA A 208 -17.29 -5.86 8.04
C ALA A 208 -17.01 -5.87 9.54
N ALA A 209 -18.00 -6.25 10.36
CA ALA A 209 -17.85 -6.36 11.80
C ALA A 209 -16.78 -7.40 12.19
N ALA A 210 -16.76 -8.55 11.52
CA ALA A 210 -15.75 -9.57 11.76
C ALA A 210 -14.33 -9.08 11.40
N ILE A 211 -14.15 -8.42 10.25
CA ILE A 211 -12.85 -7.86 9.84
C ILE A 211 -12.40 -6.77 10.81
N ALA A 212 -13.32 -5.90 11.25
CA ALA A 212 -13.04 -4.80 12.18
C ALA A 212 -12.51 -5.27 13.55
N THR A 213 -12.74 -6.54 13.94
CA THR A 213 -12.11 -7.11 15.14
C THR A 213 -10.59 -7.18 15.06
N GLY A 214 -10.03 -7.14 13.86
CA GLY A 214 -8.58 -7.24 13.68
C GLY A 214 -8.02 -8.65 13.72
N TYR A 215 -8.85 -9.69 13.81
CA TYR A 215 -8.40 -11.09 13.86
C TYR A 215 -8.56 -11.85 12.55
N VAL A 216 -9.32 -11.31 11.59
CA VAL A 216 -9.46 -11.91 10.26
C VAL A 216 -8.12 -11.84 9.52
N ARG A 217 -7.70 -12.96 8.93
CA ARG A 217 -6.48 -13.10 8.13
C ARG A 217 -6.80 -13.86 6.85
N PHE A 218 -6.20 -13.44 5.75
CA PHE A 218 -6.22 -14.11 4.46
C PHE A 218 -4.85 -14.71 4.12
N LEU A 219 -3.76 -14.16 4.67
CA LEU A 219 -2.38 -14.55 4.38
C LEU A 219 -1.93 -15.77 5.16
N THR A 220 -2.21 -15.81 6.47
CA THR A 220 -1.73 -16.87 7.36
C THR A 220 -2.82 -17.41 8.27
N PHE A 221 -2.72 -18.69 8.61
CA PHE A 221 -3.53 -19.35 9.63
C PHE A 221 -2.61 -20.16 10.53
N ASN A 222 -2.67 -19.95 11.85
CA ASN A 222 -1.78 -20.57 12.83
C ASN A 222 -0.28 -20.42 12.51
N GLY A 223 0.11 -19.29 11.90
CA GLY A 223 1.51 -19.01 11.51
C GLY A 223 1.93 -19.63 10.19
N GLU A 224 1.09 -20.43 9.54
CA GLU A 224 1.37 -21.04 8.24
C GLU A 224 0.73 -20.23 7.11
N PHE A 225 1.40 -20.20 5.96
CA PHE A 225 0.89 -19.54 4.76
C PHE A 225 -0.33 -20.27 4.18
N ILE A 226 -1.42 -19.52 3.96
CA ILE A 226 -2.64 -20.05 3.33
C ILE A 226 -2.42 -20.10 1.82
N ARG A 227 -2.18 -21.30 1.27
CA ARG A 227 -2.02 -21.45 -0.19
C ARG A 227 -3.36 -21.21 -0.91
N PRO A 228 -3.42 -20.28 -1.88
CA PRO A 228 -4.61 -20.11 -2.70
C PRO A 228 -4.93 -21.36 -3.53
N LYS A 229 -6.21 -21.56 -3.86
CA LYS A 229 -6.59 -22.57 -4.85
C LYS A 229 -6.07 -22.13 -6.22
N ILE A 230 -5.20 -22.93 -6.82
CA ILE A 230 -4.65 -22.68 -8.16
C ILE A 230 -5.68 -23.17 -9.18
N PHE A 231 -6.38 -22.25 -9.84
CA PHE A 231 -7.17 -22.58 -11.01
C PHE A 231 -6.22 -22.69 -12.21
N ARG A 232 -5.95 -23.92 -12.66
CA ARG A 232 -5.32 -24.15 -13.96
C ARG A 232 -6.42 -24.04 -15.01
N GLU A 233 -6.34 -23.03 -15.87
CA GLU A 233 -7.04 -23.12 -17.16
C GLU A 233 -6.47 -24.34 -17.89
N GLY A 234 -7.34 -25.31 -18.19
CA GLY A 234 -6.96 -26.44 -19.03
C GLY A 234 -6.51 -25.88 -20.37
N ALA A 235 -5.32 -26.28 -20.82
CA ALA A 235 -4.86 -25.97 -22.16
C ALA A 235 -5.89 -26.52 -23.17
N SER A 236 -6.58 -25.62 -23.86
CA SER A 236 -7.35 -25.90 -25.08
C SER A 236 -6.57 -25.46 -26.30
#